data_AF-A0A8U1GYH5-F1
#
_entry.id   AF-A0A8U1GYH5-F1
#
_cell.length_a   1.000
_cell.length_b   1.000
_cell.length_c   1.000
_cell.angle_alpha   90.00
_cell.angle_beta   90.00
_cell.angle_gamma   90.00
#
_symmetry.space_group_name_H-M   'P 1'
#
loop_
_entity.id
_entity.type
_entity.pdbx_description
1 polymer ?
#
loop_
_entity_poly.entity_id
_entity_poly.type
_entity_poly.pdbx_seq_one_letter_code
_entity_poly.pdbx_strand_id
1 'polypeptide(L)'
;MYGMHSNSHFTELPKAIEVTVSVLVVYPAENPVFQRAVLAFAEFLQWHGGCQVAIDMWQRGRLAEQGPMRWLADQAKSVARVMVVSPQPNHCHTGPGEHTVPAAAHDLFPLVLNMVASHTQSPNELAKFWLVHLGTAPERSGIPVELTSCREFSLNRDLEKLCRHLHQQGSKRPGLMFRSGLAYGEKATGKLKEAVQQLEAWQCSQPGGAGEAAPLTKLMARL
;
A
#
# COMPACT_ATOMS: atom_id res chain seq x y z
N MET A 1 -13.99 65.70 -4.75
CA MET A 1 -14.64 64.54 -4.11
C MET A 1 -14.24 63.28 -4.86
N TYR A 2 -13.49 62.43 -4.16
CA TYR A 2 -13.24 60.98 -4.31
C TYR A 2 -13.17 60.31 -5.69
N GLY A 3 -11.97 59.82 -6.01
CA GLY A 3 -11.74 58.64 -6.86
C GLY A 3 -10.61 57.83 -6.25
N MET A 4 -10.93 56.97 -5.28
CA MET A 4 -9.95 56.11 -4.61
C MET A 4 -9.49 55.01 -5.55
N HIS A 5 -8.17 54.87 -5.65
CA HIS A 5 -7.50 53.70 -6.22
C HIS A 5 -7.89 52.45 -5.42
N SER A 6 -8.15 51.35 -6.12
CA SER A 6 -8.17 50.02 -5.51
C SER A 6 -7.58 49.03 -6.51
N ASN A 7 -6.25 49.05 -6.61
CA ASN A 7 -5.50 47.91 -7.10
C ASN A 7 -5.47 46.87 -5.97
N SER A 8 -6.42 45.94 -5.99
CA SER A 8 -6.33 44.71 -5.21
C SER A 8 -5.24 43.83 -5.82
N HIS A 9 -4.00 44.10 -5.39
CA HIS A 9 -2.88 43.19 -5.57
C HIS A 9 -3.20 41.91 -4.79
N PHE A 10 -3.70 40.89 -5.49
CA PHE A 10 -3.75 39.52 -4.97
C PHE A 10 -2.30 39.08 -4.80
N THR A 11 -1.73 39.30 -3.61
CA THR A 11 -0.49 38.65 -3.20
C THR A 11 -0.76 37.16 -3.22
N GLU A 12 -0.38 36.50 -4.32
CA GLU A 12 -0.14 35.07 -4.34
C GLU A 12 0.84 34.77 -3.21
N LEU A 13 0.30 34.22 -2.12
CA LEU A 13 1.11 33.64 -1.05
C LEU A 13 2.06 32.64 -1.72
N PRO A 14 3.36 32.64 -1.40
CA PRO A 14 4.27 31.63 -1.89
C PRO A 14 3.66 30.28 -1.52
N LYS A 15 3.30 29.48 -2.53
CA LYS A 15 2.88 28.09 -2.35
C LYS A 15 4.07 27.41 -1.69
N ALA A 16 4.05 27.30 -0.37
CA ALA A 16 5.07 26.58 0.38
C ALA A 16 5.16 25.21 -0.30
N ILE A 17 6.30 24.93 -0.94
CA ILE A 17 6.57 23.63 -1.53
C ILE A 17 6.78 22.72 -0.33
N GLU A 18 5.66 22.24 0.21
CA GLU A 18 5.61 21.25 1.25
C GLU A 18 6.21 19.99 0.64
N VAL A 19 7.37 19.56 1.15
CA VAL A 19 8.05 18.36 0.64
C VAL A 19 7.30 17.15 1.16
N THR A 20 6.18 16.84 0.52
CA THR A 20 5.39 15.64 0.79
C THR A 20 6.06 14.45 0.12
N VAL A 21 6.28 13.36 0.86
CA VAL A 21 6.81 12.12 0.28
C VAL A 21 5.73 11.50 -0.61
N SER A 22 6.05 11.27 -1.88
CA SER A 22 5.16 10.58 -2.81
C SER A 22 5.33 9.07 -2.73
N VAL A 23 4.22 8.34 -2.61
CA VAL A 23 4.19 6.90 -2.37
C VAL A 23 3.19 6.25 -3.33
N LEU A 24 3.60 5.17 -3.98
CA LEU A 24 2.72 4.28 -4.72
C LEU A 24 2.40 3.05 -3.88
N VAL A 25 1.12 2.67 -3.76
CA VAL A 25 0.69 1.44 -3.08
C VAL A 25 0.21 0.44 -4.14
N VAL A 26 0.80 -0.76 -4.15
CA VAL A 26 0.41 -1.87 -5.02
C VAL A 26 0.12 -3.09 -4.15
N TYR A 27 -0.93 -3.82 -4.45
CA TYR A 27 -1.43 -4.93 -3.65
C TYR A 27 -2.02 -6.02 -4.55
N PRO A 28 -2.03 -7.29 -4.11
CA PRO A 28 -2.68 -8.37 -4.84
C PRO A 28 -4.19 -8.22 -4.79
N ALA A 29 -4.86 -8.65 -5.86
CA ALA A 29 -6.31 -8.63 -5.92
C ALA A 29 -6.89 -9.85 -5.18
N GLU A 30 -7.23 -9.65 -3.91
CA GLU A 30 -7.70 -10.72 -3.03
C GLU A 30 -9.19 -10.59 -2.66
N ASN A 31 -9.50 -10.55 -1.36
CA ASN A 31 -10.85 -10.45 -0.83
C ASN A 31 -11.21 -9.01 -0.41
N PRO A 32 -12.50 -8.70 -0.23
CA PRO A 32 -12.94 -7.36 0.19
C PRO A 32 -12.41 -6.89 1.54
N VAL A 33 -12.18 -7.80 2.49
CA VAL A 33 -11.65 -7.45 3.83
C VAL A 33 -10.21 -6.95 3.68
N PHE A 34 -9.40 -7.65 2.88
CA PHE A 34 -8.05 -7.24 2.53
C PHE A 34 -8.03 -5.88 1.83
N GLN A 35 -8.90 -5.70 0.83
CA GLN A 35 -9.00 -4.43 0.11
C GLN A 35 -9.35 -3.24 1.03
N ARG A 36 -10.25 -3.45 2.01
CA ARG A 36 -10.56 -2.42 3.02
C ARG A 36 -9.34 -2.07 3.87
N ALA A 37 -8.54 -3.07 4.26
CA ALA A 37 -7.30 -2.83 5.00
C ALA A 37 -6.28 -2.05 4.15
N VAL A 38 -6.13 -2.37 2.87
CA VAL A 38 -5.27 -1.64 1.92
C VAL A 38 -5.74 -0.18 1.78
N LEU A 39 -7.04 0.05 1.63
CA LEU A 39 -7.58 1.40 1.51
C LEU A 39 -7.39 2.21 2.81
N ALA A 40 -7.63 1.59 3.97
CA ALA A 40 -7.37 2.22 5.27
C ALA A 40 -5.88 2.55 5.45
N PHE A 41 -4.99 1.72 4.90
CA PHE A 41 -3.56 1.98 4.89
C PHE A 41 -3.21 3.18 3.99
N ALA A 42 -3.78 3.27 2.79
CA ALA A 42 -3.60 4.42 1.91
C ALA A 42 -4.12 5.72 2.55
N GLU A 43 -5.29 5.69 3.20
CA GLU A 43 -5.81 6.83 3.97
C GLU A 43 -4.85 7.21 5.10
N PHE A 44 -4.35 6.25 5.88
CA PHE A 44 -3.38 6.50 6.94
C PHE A 44 -2.11 7.18 6.42
N LEU A 45 -1.54 6.70 5.31
CA LEU A 45 -0.35 7.32 4.70
C LEU A 45 -0.60 8.78 4.30
N GLN A 46 -1.77 9.07 3.73
CA GLN A 46 -2.12 10.42 3.32
C GLN A 46 -2.34 11.36 4.53
N TRP A 47 -3.14 10.94 5.51
CA TRP A 47 -3.62 11.81 6.56
C TRP A 47 -2.72 11.88 7.79
N HIS A 48 -2.12 10.74 8.16
CA HIS A 48 -1.18 10.68 9.29
C HIS A 48 0.27 10.78 8.80
N GLY A 49 0.60 10.15 7.68
CA GLY A 49 1.95 10.18 7.11
C GLY A 49 2.28 11.42 6.29
N GLY A 50 1.30 12.30 6.01
CA GLY A 50 1.48 13.49 5.16
C GLY A 50 1.98 13.16 3.74
N CYS A 51 1.74 11.94 3.27
CA CYS A 51 2.24 11.45 2.00
C CYS A 51 1.29 11.79 0.85
N GLN A 52 1.84 12.03 -0.33
CA GLN A 52 1.06 12.02 -1.57
C GLN A 52 0.92 10.57 -2.03
N VAL A 53 -0.26 9.98 -1.87
CA VAL A 53 -0.50 8.56 -2.12
C VAL A 53 -1.11 8.34 -3.50
N ALA A 54 -0.51 7.43 -4.26
CA ALA A 54 -1.04 6.88 -5.49
C ALA A 54 -1.51 5.44 -5.26
N ILE A 55 -2.78 5.17 -5.57
CA ILE A 55 -3.39 3.84 -5.54
C ILE A 55 -4.39 3.74 -6.69
N ASP A 56 -4.55 2.54 -7.25
CA ASP A 56 -5.42 2.28 -8.39
C ASP A 56 -6.87 2.71 -8.16
N MET A 57 -7.41 2.48 -6.95
CA MET A 57 -8.77 2.84 -6.55
C MET A 57 -9.05 4.34 -6.68
N TRP A 58 -8.03 5.20 -6.50
CA TRP A 58 -8.16 6.65 -6.57
C TRP A 58 -7.79 7.22 -7.95
N GLN A 59 -7.09 6.44 -8.79
CA GLN A 59 -6.61 6.88 -10.11
C GLN A 59 -7.24 6.10 -11.28
N ARG A 60 -8.45 5.57 -11.09
CA ARG A 60 -9.15 4.71 -12.09
C ARG A 60 -9.20 5.31 -13.49
N GLY A 61 -9.46 6.62 -13.60
CA GLY A 61 -9.49 7.32 -14.91
C GLY A 61 -8.14 7.28 -15.63
N ARG A 62 -7.08 7.76 -14.96
CA ARG A 62 -5.71 7.75 -15.52
C ARG A 62 -5.22 6.35 -15.85
N LEU A 63 -5.55 5.38 -15.01
CA LEU A 63 -5.19 3.98 -15.22
C LEU A 63 -5.92 3.38 -16.43
N ALA A 64 -7.21 3.67 -16.61
CA ALA A 64 -7.97 3.23 -17.77
C ALA A 64 -7.47 3.86 -19.08
N GLU A 65 -7.04 5.13 -19.05
CA GLU A 65 -6.51 5.84 -20.21
C GLU A 65 -5.12 5.35 -20.65
N GLN A 66 -4.24 5.05 -19.70
CA GLN A 66 -2.84 4.68 -19.98
C GLN A 66 -2.62 3.17 -20.10
N GLY A 67 -3.50 2.38 -19.47
CA GLY A 67 -3.31 0.96 -19.22
C GLY A 67 -2.43 0.68 -17.99
N PRO A 68 -2.54 -0.51 -17.36
CA PRO A 68 -1.88 -0.83 -16.09
C PRO A 68 -0.35 -0.71 -16.14
N MET A 69 0.28 -1.24 -17.20
CA MET A 69 1.75 -1.25 -17.33
C MET A 69 2.34 0.15 -17.43
N ARG A 70 1.78 1.00 -18.31
CA ARG A 70 2.27 2.37 -18.50
C ARG A 70 2.02 3.20 -17.26
N TRP A 71 0.82 3.11 -16.68
CA TRP A 71 0.50 3.81 -15.44
C TRP A 71 1.46 3.41 -14.31
N LEU A 72 1.72 2.11 -14.12
CA LEU A 72 2.64 1.62 -13.10
C LEU A 72 4.05 2.18 -13.31
N ALA A 73 4.56 2.13 -14.53
CA ALA A 73 5.90 2.65 -14.85
C ALA A 73 6.01 4.16 -14.59
N ASP A 74 4.98 4.94 -14.94
CA ASP A 74 4.95 6.39 -14.75
C ASP A 74 4.85 6.76 -13.25
N GLN A 75 4.01 6.05 -12.48
CA GLN A 75 3.96 6.21 -11.03
C GLN A 75 5.30 5.81 -10.40
N ALA A 76 5.83 4.63 -10.70
CA ALA A 76 7.07 4.13 -10.14
C ALA A 76 8.27 5.03 -10.43
N LYS A 77 8.30 5.76 -11.55
CA LYS A 77 9.33 6.77 -11.83
C LYS A 77 9.16 8.05 -11.00
N SER A 78 7.92 8.51 -10.83
CA SER A 78 7.60 9.80 -10.21
C SER A 78 7.53 9.78 -8.68
N VAL A 79 7.25 8.61 -8.07
CA VAL A 79 7.16 8.49 -6.62
C VAL A 79 8.51 8.31 -5.95
N ALA A 80 8.63 8.72 -4.69
CA ALA A 80 9.82 8.47 -3.87
C ALA A 80 9.88 7.00 -3.39
N ARG A 81 8.73 6.37 -3.15
CA ARG A 81 8.62 4.99 -2.65
C ARG A 81 7.51 4.20 -3.32
N VAL A 82 7.76 2.90 -3.50
CA VAL A 82 6.76 1.92 -3.92
C VAL A 82 6.53 0.97 -2.76
N MET A 83 5.33 0.98 -2.19
CA MET A 83 4.90 0.07 -1.12
C MET A 83 4.14 -1.10 -1.76
N VAL A 84 4.74 -2.27 -1.71
CA VAL A 84 4.13 -3.52 -2.17
C VAL A 84 3.54 -4.22 -0.96
N VAL A 85 2.22 -4.36 -0.95
CA VAL A 85 1.51 -5.10 0.10
C VAL A 85 1.64 -6.59 -0.17
N SER A 86 2.03 -7.35 0.84
CA SER A 86 2.20 -8.79 0.72
C SER A 86 0.87 -9.51 0.49
N PRO A 87 0.88 -10.63 -0.27
CA PRO A 87 -0.24 -11.54 -0.32
C PRO A 87 -0.59 -12.12 1.05
N GLN A 88 -1.83 -12.56 1.20
CA GLN A 88 -2.31 -13.24 2.40
C GLN A 88 -1.96 -14.75 2.35
N PRO A 89 -1.60 -15.37 3.49
CA PRO A 89 -1.10 -16.74 3.54
C PRO A 89 -2.09 -17.81 3.05
N ASN A 90 -3.39 -17.53 3.09
CA ASN A 90 -4.46 -18.47 2.75
C ASN A 90 -5.16 -18.11 1.44
N HIS A 91 -4.41 -17.57 0.47
CA HIS A 91 -4.96 -17.20 -0.82
C HIS A 91 -5.31 -18.45 -1.66
N CYS A 92 -6.48 -19.02 -1.43
CA CYS A 92 -7.15 -19.82 -2.46
C CYS A 92 -7.62 -18.85 -3.54
N HIS A 93 -7.18 -19.04 -4.79
CA HIS A 93 -7.74 -18.33 -5.93
C HIS A 93 -9.27 -18.51 -5.91
N THR A 94 -9.98 -17.49 -5.44
CA THR A 94 -11.44 -17.47 -5.56
C THR A 94 -11.73 -17.41 -7.05
N GLY A 95 -12.57 -18.34 -7.51
CA GLY A 95 -12.95 -18.44 -8.92
C GLY A 95 -13.53 -17.13 -9.46
N PRO A 96 -13.77 -17.04 -10.77
CA PRO A 96 -14.26 -15.82 -11.41
C PRO A 96 -15.69 -15.54 -10.94
N GLY A 97 -15.85 -14.78 -9.86
CA GLY A 97 -17.17 -14.58 -9.29
C GLY A 97 -17.14 -13.90 -7.94
N GLU A 98 -16.68 -12.66 -7.88
CA GLU A 98 -17.15 -11.60 -6.98
C GLU A 98 -16.33 -10.33 -7.28
N HIS A 99 -16.85 -9.48 -8.17
CA HIS A 99 -16.18 -8.27 -8.68
C HIS A 99 -16.14 -7.11 -7.68
N THR A 100 -15.77 -7.37 -6.44
CA THR A 100 -15.59 -6.33 -5.42
C THR A 100 -14.21 -5.68 -5.47
N VAL A 101 -13.21 -6.38 -6.01
CA VAL A 101 -11.83 -5.89 -6.15
C VAL A 101 -11.61 -5.22 -7.51
N PRO A 102 -10.84 -4.11 -7.60
CA PRO A 102 -10.57 -3.47 -8.88
C PRO A 102 -9.86 -4.43 -9.83
N ALA A 103 -10.37 -4.55 -11.06
CA ALA A 103 -9.74 -5.37 -12.10
C ALA A 103 -8.25 -5.05 -12.30
N ALA A 104 -7.90 -3.77 -12.14
CA ALA A 104 -6.52 -3.28 -12.24
C ALA A 104 -5.55 -3.94 -11.25
N ALA A 105 -5.99 -4.28 -10.04
CA ALA A 105 -5.14 -4.89 -9.03
C ALA A 105 -4.63 -6.29 -9.48
N HIS A 106 -5.44 -7.02 -10.26
CA HIS A 106 -5.04 -8.32 -10.83
C HIS A 106 -3.88 -8.16 -11.82
N ASP A 107 -3.82 -7.06 -12.56
CA ASP A 107 -2.76 -6.79 -13.54
C ASP A 107 -1.54 -6.14 -12.88
N LEU A 108 -1.75 -5.20 -11.95
CA LEU A 108 -0.69 -4.39 -11.36
C LEU A 108 0.25 -5.20 -10.47
N PHE A 109 -0.27 -6.18 -9.72
CA PHE A 109 0.54 -6.93 -8.77
C PHE A 109 1.63 -7.79 -9.45
N PRO A 110 1.33 -8.63 -10.47
CA PRO A 110 2.37 -9.32 -11.23
C PRO A 110 3.36 -8.36 -11.90
N LEU A 111 2.89 -7.21 -12.40
CA LEU A 111 3.75 -6.21 -13.03
C LEU A 111 4.74 -5.59 -12.05
N VAL A 112 4.33 -5.29 -10.80
CA VAL A 112 5.26 -4.75 -9.81
C VAL A 112 6.28 -5.80 -9.36
N LEU A 113 5.90 -7.08 -9.27
CA LEU A 113 6.85 -8.15 -8.97
C LEU A 113 7.94 -8.25 -10.04
N ASN A 114 7.56 -8.24 -11.32
CA ASN A 114 8.51 -8.23 -12.44
C ASN A 114 9.41 -6.99 -12.41
N MET A 115 8.87 -5.84 -12.04
CA MET A 115 9.65 -4.62 -11.87
C MET A 115 10.63 -4.73 -10.70
N VAL A 116 10.25 -5.32 -9.57
CA VAL A 116 11.17 -5.54 -8.46
C VAL A 116 12.27 -6.51 -8.87
N ALA A 117 11.92 -7.62 -9.54
CA ALA A 117 12.86 -8.61 -10.04
C ALA A 117 13.96 -7.99 -10.91
N SER A 118 13.60 -7.03 -11.76
CA SER A 118 14.57 -6.35 -12.65
C SER A 118 15.58 -5.46 -11.91
N HIS A 119 15.32 -5.09 -10.65
CA HIS A 119 16.18 -4.23 -9.83
C HIS A 119 16.97 -4.99 -8.75
N THR A 120 16.87 -6.32 -8.70
CA THR A 120 17.51 -7.16 -7.67
C THR A 120 19.04 -7.05 -7.65
N GLN A 121 19.67 -6.75 -8.78
CA GLN A 121 21.11 -6.55 -8.90
C GLN A 121 21.58 -5.14 -8.47
N SER A 122 20.64 -4.21 -8.28
CA SER A 122 20.90 -2.80 -7.99
C SER A 122 20.31 -2.40 -6.63
N PRO A 123 21.06 -2.51 -5.51
CA PRO A 123 20.53 -2.31 -4.17
C PRO A 123 19.98 -0.90 -3.93
N ASN A 124 20.53 0.12 -4.61
CA ASN A 124 20.07 1.50 -4.49
C ASN A 124 18.67 1.70 -5.11
N GLU A 125 18.42 1.09 -6.27
CA GLU A 125 17.10 1.11 -6.91
C GLU A 125 16.10 0.25 -6.13
N LEU A 126 16.55 -0.91 -5.63
CA LEU A 126 15.72 -1.80 -4.81
C LEU A 126 15.27 -1.14 -3.50
N ALA A 127 16.09 -0.26 -2.91
CA ALA A 127 15.75 0.48 -1.69
C ALA A 127 14.50 1.38 -1.82
N LYS A 128 14.03 1.61 -3.06
CA LYS A 128 12.76 2.28 -3.36
C LYS A 128 11.54 1.44 -3.03
N PHE A 129 11.66 0.12 -3.08
CA PHE A 129 10.58 -0.83 -2.90
C PHE A 129 10.53 -1.32 -1.46
N TRP A 130 9.38 -1.12 -0.80
CA TRP A 130 9.13 -1.56 0.56
C TRP A 130 8.03 -2.61 0.57
N LEU A 131 8.26 -3.69 1.29
CA LEU A 131 7.29 -4.74 1.55
C LEU A 131 6.48 -4.38 2.79
N VAL A 132 5.16 -4.43 2.69
CA VAL A 132 4.25 -4.12 3.80
C VAL A 132 3.34 -5.32 4.07
N HIS A 133 3.31 -5.78 5.31
CA HIS A 133 2.40 -6.83 5.77
C HIS A 133 1.20 -6.20 6.49
N LEU A 134 0.00 -6.55 6.00
CA LEU A 134 -1.27 -6.26 6.64
C LEU A 134 -1.76 -7.50 7.39
N GLY A 135 -1.95 -7.37 8.69
CA GLY A 135 -2.39 -8.46 9.56
C GLY A 135 -1.26 -9.43 9.91
N THR A 136 -1.59 -10.71 10.03
CA THR A 136 -0.61 -11.76 10.27
C THR A 136 0.34 -11.84 9.08
N ALA A 137 1.64 -11.66 9.34
CA ALA A 137 2.64 -11.82 8.30
C ALA A 137 2.58 -13.25 7.73
N PRO A 138 2.57 -13.42 6.40
CA PRO A 138 2.65 -14.73 5.81
C PRO A 138 3.96 -15.42 6.23
N GLU A 139 3.95 -16.75 6.26
CA GLU A 139 5.22 -17.48 6.33
C GLU A 139 6.13 -17.06 5.17
N ARG A 140 7.45 -17.13 5.35
CA ARG A 140 8.42 -16.72 4.31
C ARG A 140 8.22 -17.44 2.97
N SER A 141 7.58 -18.60 2.98
CA SER A 141 7.19 -19.39 1.80
C SER A 141 6.08 -18.74 0.97
N GLY A 142 5.21 -17.92 1.57
CA GLY A 142 4.10 -17.23 0.90
C GLY A 142 4.47 -15.86 0.31
N ILE A 143 5.70 -15.37 0.57
CA ILE A 143 6.18 -14.09 0.04
C ILE A 143 6.89 -14.35 -1.28
N PRO A 144 6.53 -13.63 -2.37
CA PRO A 144 7.27 -13.70 -3.63
C PRO A 144 8.76 -13.45 -3.41
N VAL A 145 9.61 -14.29 -4.01
CA VAL A 145 11.07 -14.29 -3.77
C VAL A 145 11.70 -12.92 -4.10
N GLU A 146 11.11 -12.19 -5.05
CA GLU A 146 11.50 -10.85 -5.47
C GLU A 146 11.43 -9.84 -4.32
N LEU A 147 10.44 -10.01 -3.43
CA LEU A 147 10.18 -9.10 -2.31
C LEU A 147 11.04 -9.41 -1.07
N THR A 148 11.69 -10.58 -1.02
CA THR A 148 12.48 -11.01 0.15
C THR A 148 13.71 -10.14 0.41
N SER A 149 14.20 -9.45 -0.62
CA SER A 149 15.33 -8.51 -0.53
C SER A 149 14.90 -7.06 -0.25
N CYS A 150 13.59 -6.79 -0.25
CA CYS A 150 13.03 -5.48 0.04
C CYS A 150 12.99 -5.22 1.56
N ARG A 151 12.89 -3.94 1.94
CA ARG A 151 12.69 -3.59 3.35
C ARG A 151 11.27 -3.94 3.78
N GLU A 152 11.14 -4.70 4.85
CA GLU A 152 9.86 -5.21 5.36
C GLU A 152 9.30 -4.38 6.53
N PHE A 153 7.98 -4.16 6.54
CA PHE A 153 7.24 -3.53 7.64
C PHE A 153 5.97 -4.31 7.95
N SER A 154 5.80 -4.72 9.21
CA SER A 154 4.56 -5.33 9.69
C SER A 154 3.69 -4.28 10.38
N LEU A 155 2.55 -3.88 9.80
CA LEU A 155 1.79 -2.72 10.32
C LEU A 155 1.29 -2.88 11.77
N ASN A 156 1.06 -4.11 12.23
CA ASN A 156 0.69 -4.37 13.63
C ASN A 156 1.74 -3.95 14.65
N ARG A 157 3.02 -3.90 14.25
CA ARG A 157 4.15 -3.67 15.16
C ARG A 157 5.00 -2.48 14.75
N ASP A 158 5.09 -2.21 13.46
CA ASP A 158 6.06 -1.30 12.86
C ASP A 158 5.43 0.00 12.32
N LEU A 159 4.16 0.29 12.63
CA LEU A 159 3.47 1.49 12.15
C LEU A 159 4.25 2.79 12.46
N GLU A 160 4.74 2.92 13.70
CA GLU A 160 5.56 4.06 14.11
C GLU A 160 6.94 4.06 13.43
N LYS A 161 7.53 2.89 13.20
CA LYS A 161 8.80 2.77 12.46
C LYS A 161 8.61 3.24 11.03
N LEU A 162 7.54 2.82 10.36
CA LEU A 162 7.20 3.21 9.01
C LEU A 162 7.04 4.75 8.93
N CYS A 163 6.30 5.35 9.87
CA CYS A 163 6.16 6.80 9.93
C CYS A 163 7.51 7.51 10.10
N ARG A 164 8.38 7.03 11.00
CA ARG A 164 9.72 7.63 11.17
C ARG A 164 10.54 7.58 9.90
N HIS A 165 10.51 6.47 9.15
CA HIS A 165 11.24 6.36 7.89
C HIS A 165 10.69 7.28 6.79
N LEU A 166 9.36 7.49 6.74
CA LEU A 166 8.75 8.44 5.84
C LEU A 166 9.16 9.89 6.18
N HIS A 167 9.09 10.27 7.46
CA HIS A 167 9.45 11.62 7.91
C HIS A 167 10.95 11.92 7.78
N GLN A 168 11.83 10.94 7.99
CA GLN A 168 13.27 11.10 7.80
C GLN A 168 13.65 11.41 6.35
N GLN A 169 12.83 11.00 5.39
CA GLN A 169 13.05 11.34 3.99
C GLN A 169 12.35 12.62 3.52
N GLY A 170 11.20 12.94 4.10
CA GLY A 170 10.48 14.20 3.82
C GLY A 170 11.16 15.44 4.40
N SER A 171 12.06 15.28 5.38
CA SER A 171 12.60 16.39 6.16
C SER A 171 14.10 16.60 5.96
N LYS A 172 14.47 17.57 5.11
CA LYS A 172 15.66 18.41 5.35
C LYS A 172 15.36 19.60 6.28
N ARG A 173 14.10 19.82 6.70
CA ARG A 173 13.69 20.82 7.70
C ARG A 173 12.40 20.38 8.41
N PRO A 174 12.40 20.19 9.74
CA PRO A 174 11.19 19.89 10.49
C PRO A 174 10.41 21.20 10.67
N GLY A 175 9.44 21.44 9.79
CA GLY A 175 8.68 22.69 9.77
C GLY A 175 7.18 22.43 9.86
N LEU A 176 6.66 22.55 11.08
CA LEU A 176 5.30 22.92 11.47
C LEU A 176 4.14 22.00 11.02
N MET A 177 3.53 21.36 12.03
CA MET A 177 2.38 20.48 11.91
C MET A 177 1.14 21.13 11.28
N PHE A 178 0.44 20.34 10.45
CA PHE A 178 -0.99 20.47 10.17
C PHE A 178 -1.80 20.31 11.47
N ARG A 179 -2.22 21.42 12.10
CA ARG A 179 -3.11 21.38 13.28
C ARG A 179 -4.50 20.80 12.98
N SER A 180 -4.93 20.78 11.72
CA SER A 180 -6.16 20.13 11.25
C SER A 180 -5.97 18.66 10.83
N GLY A 181 -4.72 18.22 10.61
CA GLY A 181 -4.40 16.84 10.22
C GLY A 181 -4.29 15.86 11.38
N LEU A 182 -4.06 16.35 12.61
CA LEU A 182 -3.93 15.49 13.80
C LEU A 182 -5.22 14.71 14.10
N ALA A 183 -6.38 15.37 14.13
CA ALA A 183 -7.65 14.71 14.43
C ALA A 183 -8.07 13.70 13.33
N TYR A 184 -7.84 14.04 12.05
CA TYR A 184 -8.12 13.12 10.96
C TYR A 184 -7.09 11.98 10.90
N GLY A 185 -5.83 12.26 11.22
CA GLY A 185 -4.76 11.27 11.32
C GLY A 185 -4.97 10.26 12.44
N GLU A 186 -5.47 10.68 13.60
CA GLU A 186 -5.88 9.78 14.69
C GLU A 186 -7.04 8.87 14.25
N LYS A 187 -8.06 9.45 13.58
CA LYS A 187 -9.17 8.68 13.01
C LYS A 187 -8.69 7.68 11.96
N ALA A 188 -7.79 8.07 11.07
CA ALA A 188 -7.21 7.19 10.05
C ALA A 188 -6.38 6.06 10.67
N THR A 189 -5.63 6.36 11.73
CA THR A 189 -4.89 5.35 12.50
C THR A 189 -5.82 4.36 13.17
N GLY A 190 -6.92 4.83 13.79
CA GLY A 190 -7.94 3.97 14.39
C GLY A 190 -8.59 3.05 13.35
N LYS A 191 -9.03 3.61 12.22
CA LYS A 191 -9.58 2.84 11.09
C LYS A 191 -8.63 1.79 10.56
N LEU A 192 -7.34 2.12 10.41
CA LEU A 192 -6.32 1.18 9.96
C LEU A 192 -6.18 0.02 10.94
N LYS A 193 -6.06 0.30 12.24
CA LYS A 193 -5.97 -0.74 13.27
C LYS A 193 -7.18 -1.67 13.26
N GLU A 194 -8.38 -1.11 13.16
CA GLU A 194 -9.62 -1.88 13.08
C GLU A 194 -9.66 -2.75 11.81
N ALA A 195 -9.34 -2.19 10.65
CA ALA A 195 -9.35 -2.92 9.39
C ALA A 195 -8.32 -4.05 9.36
N VAL A 196 -7.15 -3.84 9.95
CA VAL A 196 -6.11 -4.87 10.09
C VAL A 196 -6.56 -5.96 11.07
N GLN A 197 -7.17 -5.60 12.20
CA GLN A 197 -7.72 -6.57 13.15
C GLN A 197 -8.84 -7.42 12.53
N GLN A 198 -9.72 -6.81 11.73
CA GLN A 198 -10.76 -7.54 10.99
C GLN A 198 -10.15 -8.49 9.96
N LEU A 199 -9.06 -8.08 9.29
CA LEU A 199 -8.34 -8.94 8.36
C LEU A 199 -7.72 -10.13 9.09
N GLU A 200 -7.11 -9.94 10.26
CA GLU A 200 -6.57 -11.04 11.08
C GLU A 200 -7.66 -12.00 11.55
N ALA A 201 -8.77 -11.47 12.04
CA ALA A 201 -9.91 -12.30 12.44
C ALA A 201 -10.46 -13.11 11.26
N TRP A 202 -10.49 -12.50 10.06
CA TRP A 202 -10.87 -13.19 8.82
C TRP A 202 -9.87 -14.30 8.48
N GLN A 203 -8.56 -14.04 8.56
CA GLN A 203 -7.50 -15.04 8.33
C GLN A 203 -7.66 -16.25 9.27
N CYS A 204 -7.87 -16.03 10.57
CA CYS A 204 -8.05 -17.10 11.56
C CYS A 204 -9.35 -17.90 11.36
N SER A 205 -10.35 -17.30 10.72
CA SER A 205 -11.65 -17.95 10.45
C SER A 205 -11.66 -18.72 9.13
N GLN A 206 -10.63 -18.59 8.29
CA GLN A 206 -10.53 -19.37 7.06
C GLN A 206 -10.08 -20.81 7.36
N PRO A 207 -10.75 -21.83 6.81
CA PRO A 207 -10.35 -23.22 6.95
C PRO A 207 -9.10 -23.48 6.08
N GLY A 208 -7.93 -23.23 6.64
CA GLY A 208 -6.64 -23.54 6.02
C GLY A 208 -5.51 -22.96 6.86
N GLY A 209 -4.84 -23.78 7.66
CA GLY A 209 -3.77 -23.29 8.54
C GLY A 209 -3.40 -24.17 9.73
N ALA A 210 -3.91 -25.40 9.80
CA ALA A 210 -3.25 -26.47 10.55
C ALA A 210 -2.84 -27.50 9.51
N GLY A 211 -1.54 -27.85 9.47
CA GLY A 211 -1.00 -28.81 8.52
C GLY A 211 -1.77 -30.12 8.58
N GLU A 212 -2.64 -30.35 7.60
CA GLU A 212 -3.14 -31.69 7.31
C GLU A 212 -2.05 -32.40 6.51
N ALA A 213 -1.08 -32.97 7.23
CA ALA A 213 -0.38 -34.12 6.74
C ALA A 213 -1.44 -35.20 6.51
N ALA A 214 -1.98 -35.27 5.30
CA ALA A 214 -2.81 -36.39 4.87
C ALA A 214 -2.01 -37.68 5.17
N PRO A 215 -2.53 -38.61 5.99
CA PRO A 215 -1.91 -39.91 6.08
C PRO A 215 -2.10 -40.58 4.72
N LEU A 216 -0.99 -40.84 4.02
CA LEU A 216 -0.92 -41.70 2.83
C LEU A 216 -1.25 -43.16 3.21
N THR A 217 -2.46 -43.44 3.69
CA THR A 217 -2.91 -44.81 4.02
C THR A 217 -4.33 -45.14 3.57
N LYS A 218 -4.98 -44.33 2.73
CA LYS A 218 -6.27 -44.69 2.11
C LYS A 218 -6.20 -44.71 0.57
N LEU A 219 -5.30 -45.50 0.01
CA LEU A 219 -5.42 -45.96 -1.39
C LEU A 219 -4.78 -47.33 -1.63
N MET A 220 -5.04 -48.31 -0.75
CA MET A 220 -4.76 -49.74 -1.00
C MET A 220 -5.92 -50.62 -0.48
N ALA A 221 -7.16 -50.17 -0.68
CA ALA A 221 -8.35 -50.97 -0.42
C ALA A 221 -9.34 -50.77 -1.57
N ARG A 222 -8.93 -51.17 -2.78
CA ARG A 222 -9.78 -51.46 -3.95
C ARG A 222 -8.93 -51.82 -5.17
N LEU A 223 -8.22 -52.94 -5.09
CA LEU A 223 -7.93 -53.84 -6.21
C LEU A 223 -7.87 -55.26 -5.66
#